data_AF-A0A5C7J3X2-F1
#
_entry.id   AF-A0A5C7J3X2-F1
#
_cell.length_a   1.000
_cell.length_b   1.000
_cell.length_c   1.000
_cell.angle_alpha   90.00
_cell.angle_beta   90.00
_cell.angle_gamma   90.00
#
_symmetry.space_group_name_H-M   'P 1'
#
loop_
_entity.id
_entity.type
_entity.pdbx_description
1 polymer ?
#
loop_
_entity_poly.entity_id
_entity_poly.type
_entity_poly.pdbx_seq_one_letter_code
_entity_poly.pdbx_strand_id
1 'polypeptide(L)'
;MIVVRRSIVSDMVHEMDLPITQEQIAAWEAGTLVQYAFPHLTASQREFIMTGITEQEWNDMFIDDEPESSVEDGYEHEDDGQPSEMQEWHDFDPDC
;
A
#
# COMPACT_ATOMS: atom_id res chain seq x y z
N MET A 1 -13.34 19.03 11.06
CA MET A 1 -13.49 18.46 12.42
C MET A 1 -12.14 17.89 12.78
N ILE A 2 -11.59 18.25 13.95
CA ILE A 2 -10.31 17.70 14.41
C ILE A 2 -10.53 16.28 14.92
N VAL A 3 -9.86 15.32 14.30
CA VAL A 3 -9.83 13.91 14.71
C VAL A 3 -8.47 13.63 15.34
N VAL A 4 -8.49 13.08 16.56
CA VAL A 4 -7.29 12.73 17.32
C VAL A 4 -7.19 11.22 17.41
N ARG A 5 -6.06 10.65 17.00
CA ARG A 5 -5.81 9.19 17.04
C ARG A 5 -4.41 8.89 17.52
N ARG A 6 -4.26 7.76 18.20
CA ARG A 6 -2.97 7.15 18.48
C ARG A 6 -2.62 6.20 17.36
N SER A 7 -1.46 6.38 16.75
CA SER A 7 -0.91 5.45 15.77
C SER A 7 -0.62 4.11 16.44
N ILE A 8 -1.09 3.02 15.84
CA ILE A 8 -0.81 1.66 16.32
C ILE A 8 0.63 1.21 16.07
N VAL A 9 1.39 1.93 15.23
CA VAL A 9 2.78 1.58 14.89
C VAL A 9 3.77 2.34 15.76
N SER A 10 3.61 3.66 15.89
CA SER A 10 4.57 4.52 16.58
C SER A 10 4.19 4.86 18.03
N ASP A 11 2.96 4.51 18.44
CA ASP A 11 2.32 4.96 19.68
C ASP A 11 2.17 6.49 19.83
N MET A 12 2.49 7.27 18.80
CA MET A 12 2.34 8.73 18.79
C MET A 12 0.88 9.12 18.63
N VAL A 13 0.52 10.26 19.25
CA VAL A 13 -0.80 10.86 19.09
C VAL A 13 -0.72 11.93 18.01
N HIS A 14 -1.60 11.79 17.02
CA HIS A 14 -1.69 12.66 15.86
C HIS A 14 -3.07 13.31 15.80
N GLU A 15 -3.10 14.52 15.24
CA GLU A 15 -4.33 15.28 15.02
C GLU A 15 -4.46 15.61 13.54
N MET A 16 -5.65 15.41 12.97
CA MET A 16 -5.93 15.73 11.57
C MET A 16 -7.27 16.45 11.45
N ASP A 17 -7.31 17.58 10.74
CA ASP A 17 -8.57 18.24 10.40
C ASP A 17 -9.19 17.59 9.16
N LEU A 18 -10.35 16.96 9.36
CA LEU A 18 -11.06 16.24 8.32
C LEU A 18 -12.42 16.87 8.02
N PRO A 19 -12.84 16.97 6.74
CA PRO A 19 -14.12 17.54 6.35
C PRO A 19 -15.27 16.54 6.56
N ILE A 20 -15.47 16.08 7.79
CA ILE A 20 -16.48 15.08 8.18
C ILE A 20 -17.47 15.62 9.21
N THR A 21 -18.64 15.00 9.31
CA THR A 21 -19.68 15.36 10.28
C THR A 21 -19.79 14.36 11.43
N GLN A 22 -20.48 14.76 12.51
CA GLN A 22 -20.71 13.90 13.66
C GLN A 22 -21.58 12.68 13.31
N GLU A 23 -22.52 12.84 12.38
CA GLU A 23 -23.38 11.74 11.91
C GLU A 23 -22.58 10.67 11.16
N GLN A 24 -21.55 11.07 10.41
CA GLN A 24 -20.65 10.12 9.73
C GLN A 24 -19.82 9.32 10.74
N ILE A 25 -19.31 9.98 11.79
CA ILE A 25 -18.64 9.30 12.90
C ILE A 25 -19.59 8.31 13.56
N ALA A 26 -20.79 8.74 13.92
CA ALA A 26 -21.78 7.87 14.56
C ALA A 26 -22.18 6.67 13.69
N ALA A 27 -22.29 6.86 12.37
CA ALA A 27 -22.56 5.77 11.44
C ALA A 27 -21.40 4.73 11.43
N TRP A 28 -20.17 5.20 11.43
CA TRP A 28 -18.98 4.34 11.49
C TRP A 28 -18.91 3.60 12.83
N GLU A 29 -19.14 4.28 13.96
CA GLU A 29 -19.20 3.69 15.30
C GLU A 29 -20.36 2.67 15.44
N ALA A 30 -21.45 2.86 14.69
CA ALA A 30 -22.55 1.91 14.59
C ALA A 30 -22.24 0.69 13.69
N GLY A 31 -21.04 0.61 13.10
CA GLY A 31 -20.57 -0.53 12.30
C GLY A 31 -20.63 -0.34 10.78
N THR A 32 -20.95 0.87 10.30
CA THR A 32 -20.86 1.17 8.86
C THR A 32 -19.40 1.07 8.41
N LEU A 33 -19.13 0.44 7.26
CA LEU A 33 -17.76 0.36 6.75
C LEU A 33 -17.19 1.76 6.48
N VAL A 34 -15.90 1.94 6.74
CA VAL A 34 -15.21 3.24 6.67
C VAL A 34 -15.36 3.93 5.30
N GLN A 35 -15.38 3.16 4.21
CA GLN A 35 -15.57 3.67 2.85
C GLN A 35 -16.99 4.18 2.57
N TYR A 36 -17.99 3.68 3.31
CA TYR A 36 -19.37 4.14 3.21
C TYR A 36 -19.66 5.29 4.17
N ALA A 37 -19.05 5.28 5.37
CA ALA A 37 -19.16 6.38 6.31
C ALA A 37 -18.44 7.64 5.80
N PHE A 38 -17.28 7.46 5.16
CA PHE A 38 -16.41 8.55 4.67
C PHE A 38 -16.05 8.38 3.19
N PRO A 39 -17.03 8.48 2.28
CA PRO A 39 -16.83 8.18 0.85
C PRO A 39 -15.96 9.22 0.14
N HIS A 40 -15.96 10.46 0.63
CA HIS A 40 -15.22 11.57 0.04
C HIS A 40 -13.78 11.72 0.55
N LEU A 41 -13.40 10.96 1.58
CA LEU A 41 -12.04 10.96 2.09
C LEU A 41 -11.11 10.13 1.19
N THR A 42 -9.82 10.47 1.20
CA THR A 42 -8.79 9.68 0.54
C THR A 42 -8.54 8.36 1.28
N ALA A 43 -7.79 7.45 0.67
CA ALA A 43 -7.41 6.20 1.31
C ALA A 43 -6.61 6.47 2.61
N SER A 44 -5.59 7.33 2.56
CA SER A 44 -4.74 7.68 3.71
C SER A 44 -5.53 8.34 4.85
N GLN A 45 -6.55 9.15 4.53
CA GLN A 45 -7.41 9.77 5.54
C GLN A 45 -8.31 8.74 6.23
N ARG A 46 -8.83 7.74 5.50
CA ARG A 46 -9.59 6.64 6.11
C ARG A 46 -8.68 5.76 6.95
N GLU A 47 -7.46 5.50 6.49
CA GLU A 47 -6.46 4.77 7.26
C GLU A 47 -6.16 5.47 8.59
N PHE A 48 -5.93 6.78 8.55
CA PHE A 48 -5.79 7.59 9.76
C PHE A 48 -6.97 7.44 10.73
N ILE A 49 -8.21 7.48 10.22
CA ILE A 49 -9.41 7.24 11.05
C ILE A 49 -9.45 5.81 11.61
N MET A 50 -8.88 4.81 10.96
CA MET A 50 -8.91 3.43 11.45
C MET A 50 -7.81 3.16 12.46
N THR A 51 -6.57 3.47 12.11
CA THR A 51 -5.36 2.99 12.79
C THR A 51 -4.53 4.12 13.42
N GLY A 52 -4.85 5.37 13.13
CA GLY A 52 -4.06 6.53 13.55
C GLY A 52 -2.73 6.67 12.82
N ILE A 53 -2.43 5.83 11.83
CA ILE A 53 -1.24 5.92 11.01
C ILE A 53 -1.39 7.09 10.04
N THR A 54 -0.37 7.94 9.99
CA THR A 54 -0.27 9.04 9.02
C THR A 54 0.38 8.58 7.72
N GLU A 55 0.17 9.32 6.63
CA GLU A 55 0.83 9.03 5.34
C GLU A 55 2.36 9.07 5.46
N GLN A 56 2.89 9.96 6.31
CA GLN A 56 4.32 10.02 6.59
C GLN A 56 4.82 8.74 7.27
N GLU A 57 4.15 8.29 8.33
CA GLU A 57 4.53 7.04 9.00
C GLU A 57 4.44 5.84 8.07
N TRP A 58 3.43 5.80 7.20
CA TRP A 58 3.32 4.76 6.19
C TRP A 58 4.53 4.76 5.25
N ASN A 59 4.90 5.93 4.73
CA ASN A 59 6.06 6.06 3.85
C ASN A 59 7.34 5.66 4.57
N ASP A 60 7.54 6.09 5.81
CA ASP A 60 8.72 5.74 6.60
C ASP A 60 8.84 4.23 6.88
N MET A 61 7.73 3.49 6.92
CA MET A 61 7.72 2.03 7.10
C MET A 61 8.03 1.23 5.82
N PHE A 62 7.73 1.80 4.64
CA PHE A 62 7.74 1.07 3.37
C PHE A 62 8.66 1.68 2.30
N ILE A 63 9.41 2.74 2.62
CA ILE A 63 10.55 3.16 1.80
C ILE A 63 11.66 2.13 1.99
N ASP A 64 11.88 1.32 0.97
CA ASP A 64 13.02 0.42 0.87
C ASP A 64 14.28 1.29 0.68
N ASP A 65 15.18 1.25 1.66
CA ASP A 65 16.50 1.89 1.61
C ASP A 65 17.47 1.02 0.77
N GLU A 66 16.97 0.39 -0.30
CA GLU A 66 17.80 -0.38 -1.22
C GLU A 66 18.60 0.62 -2.07
N PRO A 67 19.94 0.73 -1.89
CA PRO A 67 20.74 1.35 -2.92
C PRO A 67 20.50 0.52 -4.17
N GLU A 68 20.05 1.15 -5.27
CA GLU A 68 20.01 0.59 -6.62
C GLU A 68 21.25 -0.28 -6.81
N SER A 69 21.10 -1.59 -6.57
CA SER A 69 22.19 -2.55 -6.71
C SER A 69 22.62 -2.37 -8.14
N SER A 70 23.86 -1.93 -8.30
CA SER A 70 24.49 -1.74 -9.60
C SER A 70 24.38 -3.08 -10.30
N VAL A 71 23.42 -3.23 -11.19
CA VAL A 71 23.45 -4.32 -12.15
C VAL A 71 24.59 -3.91 -13.08
N GLU A 72 25.81 -4.23 -12.68
CA GLU A 72 26.94 -4.31 -13.59
C GLU A 72 26.54 -5.41 -14.57
N ASP A 73 25.93 -4.97 -15.66
CA ASP A 73 25.58 -5.78 -16.80
C ASP A 73 26.88 -6.24 -17.45
N GLY A 74 27.46 -7.26 -16.84
CA GLY A 74 28.49 -8.11 -17.38
C GLY A 74 27.86 -9.39 -17.92
N TYR A 75 26.89 -9.28 -18.84
CA TYR A 75 26.66 -10.39 -19.77
C TYR A 75 27.87 -10.44 -20.73
N GLU A 76 28.93 -11.15 -20.34
CA GLU A 76 29.84 -11.71 -21.34
C GLU A 76 29.02 -12.71 -22.15
N HIS A 77 28.63 -12.29 -23.35
CA HIS A 77 28.04 -13.19 -24.34
C HIS A 77 29.16 -14.11 -24.81
N GLU A 78 29.41 -15.19 -24.07
CA GLU A 78 30.15 -16.31 -24.61
C GLU A 78 29.30 -16.87 -25.77
N ASP A 79 29.82 -16.69 -26.97
CA ASP A 79 29.33 -17.26 -28.21
C ASP A 79 29.40 -18.79 -28.12
N ASP A 80 28.42 -19.41 -27.49
CA ASP A 80 28.18 -20.84 -27.50
C ASP A 80 26.92 -21.19 -28.29
N GLY A 81 26.70 -20.50 -29.42
CA GLY A 81 26.01 -21.04 -30.59
C GLY A 81 24.73 -21.85 -30.34
N GLN A 82 23.84 -21.44 -29.44
CA GLN A 82 22.56 -22.11 -29.22
C GLN A 82 21.38 -21.28 -29.78
N PRO A 83 20.55 -21.88 -30.66
CA PRO A 83 19.52 -21.15 -31.41
C PRO A 83 18.35 -20.69 -30.53
N SER A 84 17.76 -19.58 -30.95
CA SER A 84 16.61 -18.91 -30.35
C SER A 84 15.33 -19.76 -30.42
N GLU A 85 15.01 -20.49 -29.36
CA GLU A 85 13.64 -20.98 -29.16
C GLU A 85 12.82 -19.96 -28.36
N MET A 86 12.35 -18.95 -29.10
CA MET A 86 11.06 -18.33 -28.81
C MET A 86 9.97 -19.39 -29.10
N GLN A 87 9.14 -19.65 -28.09
CA GLN A 87 7.89 -20.44 -28.09
C GLN A 87 7.99 -21.84 -27.46
N GLU A 88 8.12 -21.88 -26.14
CA GLU A 88 7.65 -23.03 -25.35
C GLU A 88 6.68 -22.54 -24.26
N TRP A 89 5.52 -22.05 -24.69
CA TRP A 89 4.33 -21.95 -23.84
C TRP A 89 3.20 -22.71 -24.52
N HIS A 90 3.35 -24.03 -24.64
CA HIS A 90 2.30 -24.91 -25.16
C HIS A 90 2.21 -26.26 -24.45
N ASP A 91 2.50 -26.32 -23.15
CA ASP A 91 2.24 -27.50 -22.32
C ASP A 91 1.52 -27.16 -21.01
N PHE A 92 0.43 -26.39 -21.08
CA PHE A 92 -0.61 -26.44 -20.06
C PHE A 92 -1.65 -27.47 -20.50
N ASP A 93 -1.41 -28.72 -20.12
CA ASP A 93 -2.35 -29.84 -20.31
C ASP A 93 -3.36 -29.84 -19.14
N PRO A 94 -4.66 -29.54 -19.36
CA PRO A 94 -5.60 -29.27 -18.27
C PRO A 94 -6.32 -30.51 -17.69
N ASP A 95 -5.82 -31.73 -17.88
CA ASP A 95 -6.48 -32.96 -17.37
C ASP A 95 -5.56 -33.82 -16.48
N CYS A 96 -5.41 -33.40 -15.21
CA CYS A 96 -5.03 -34.27 -14.08
C CYS A 96 -6.03 -34.12 -12.93
#